data_AF-A0A2V8N5R5-F1
#
_entry.id   AF-A0A2V8N5R5-F1
#
_cell.length_a   1.000
_cell.length_b   1.000
_cell.length_c   1.000
_cell.angle_alpha   90.00
_cell.angle_beta   90.00
_cell.angle_gamma   90.00
#
_symmetry.space_group_name_H-M   'P 1'
#
loop_
_entity.id
_entity.type
_entity.pdbx_description
1 polymer ?
#
loop_
_entity_poly.entity_id
_entity_poly.type
_entity_poly.pdbx_seq_one_letter_code
_entity_poly.pdbx_strand_id
1 'polypeptide(L)'
;MFTILKRKKKEISQTRLSIPLTVRLSKTRVLSILPVCAFIITTLLMPVVEPATTHAGGGVGASAGSDAPHAAGGNHIKEVVSERFQKKYQKWKAEYLSTKVGQEQWEKYAHSSNFTLTIIMSEEAGRGAGTDQYRWNDSGQLIAATITLGDQADEGFPSPFNYPVTSSLAHTEPFPPISGSILAATKLAHEFGHVIQVGTADARLFQLQNKLIPIYNHILLSNGRNTSDPKLLELAKQMKGTPVEIGQDRELWAESYALSFLRERCPEDGEYKSIFKAIKSAVESYAKEHMDRFR
;
A
#
# COMPACT_ATOMS: atom_id res chain seq x y z
N MET A 1 14.92 -53.15 47.75
CA MET A 1 15.99 -54.16 47.93
C MET A 1 16.44 -54.61 46.53
N PHE A 2 17.71 -54.34 46.20
CA PHE A 2 18.57 -54.90 45.14
C PHE A 2 18.09 -55.10 43.67
N THR A 3 18.51 -54.16 42.80
CA THR A 3 19.51 -54.25 41.70
C THR A 3 19.62 -55.43 40.69
N ILE A 4 20.02 -55.05 39.46
CA ILE A 4 20.78 -55.72 38.35
C ILE A 4 19.99 -56.77 37.49
N LEU A 5 20.00 -56.77 36.14
CA LEU A 5 21.15 -57.00 35.25
C LEU A 5 21.04 -56.42 33.82
N LYS A 6 22.22 -56.01 33.31
CA LYS A 6 22.55 -55.49 31.98
C LYS A 6 22.77 -56.59 30.92
N ARG A 7 22.55 -56.19 29.65
CA ARG A 7 23.28 -56.48 28.39
C ARG A 7 23.48 -57.94 27.93
N LYS A 8 23.16 -58.16 26.64
CA LYS A 8 24.06 -58.86 25.71
C LYS A 8 24.02 -58.25 24.30
N LYS A 9 25.21 -57.94 23.79
CA LYS A 9 25.57 -57.60 22.41
C LYS A 9 25.27 -58.78 21.47
N LYS A 10 24.98 -58.49 20.19
CA LYS A 10 25.31 -59.39 19.08
C LYS A 10 25.81 -58.57 17.89
N GLU A 11 27.10 -58.69 17.58
CA GLU A 11 27.77 -58.29 16.34
C GLU A 11 27.86 -59.52 15.44
N ILE A 12 27.48 -59.43 14.16
CA ILE A 12 27.99 -60.22 13.01
C ILE A 12 27.80 -59.29 11.79
N SER A 13 28.84 -58.60 11.33
CA SER A 13 29.87 -58.96 10.33
C SER A 13 29.51 -58.57 8.90
N GLN A 14 30.47 -57.85 8.31
CA GLN A 14 30.46 -57.17 7.03
C GLN A 14 30.52 -58.14 5.84
N THR A 15 29.92 -57.74 4.72
CA THR A 15 30.38 -58.16 3.38
C THR A 15 30.46 -56.92 2.51
N ARG A 16 31.66 -56.67 1.98
CA ARG A 16 32.02 -55.55 1.11
C ARG A 16 31.53 -55.82 -0.32
N LEU A 17 31.06 -54.78 -1.01
CA LEU A 17 31.30 -54.65 -2.45
C LEU A 17 31.73 -53.21 -2.74
N SER A 18 32.90 -53.09 -3.35
CA SER A 18 33.60 -51.85 -3.65
C SER A 18 33.36 -51.47 -5.12
N ILE A 19 32.95 -50.24 -5.41
CA ILE A 19 33.16 -49.57 -6.71
C ILE A 19 33.50 -48.11 -6.43
N PRO A 20 34.60 -47.55 -7.00
CA PRO A 20 35.04 -46.19 -6.73
C PRO A 20 34.36 -45.20 -7.68
N LEU A 21 33.84 -44.08 -7.18
CA LEU A 21 33.59 -42.90 -8.00
C LEU A 21 34.41 -41.73 -7.46
N THR A 22 35.51 -41.48 -8.15
CA THR A 22 36.39 -40.33 -7.98
C THR A 22 35.62 -39.08 -8.40
N VAL A 23 35.21 -38.24 -7.45
CA VAL A 23 34.82 -36.86 -7.76
C VAL A 23 35.87 -35.91 -7.19
N ARG A 24 36.56 -35.28 -8.14
CA ARG A 24 37.59 -34.27 -7.99
C ARG A 24 36.99 -33.06 -7.25
N LEU A 25 37.53 -32.73 -6.09
CA LEU A 25 37.30 -31.44 -5.42
C LEU A 25 38.00 -30.34 -6.22
N SER A 26 37.25 -29.61 -7.07
CA SER A 26 37.71 -28.33 -7.61
C SER A 26 37.33 -27.21 -6.64
N LYS A 27 38.35 -26.49 -6.17
CA LYS A 27 38.21 -25.22 -5.46
C LYS A 27 37.61 -24.20 -6.42
N THR A 28 36.33 -23.90 -6.30
CA THR A 28 35.73 -22.69 -6.88
C THR A 28 35.45 -21.69 -5.77
N ARG A 29 35.99 -20.48 -5.99
CA ARG A 29 35.87 -19.30 -5.14
C ARG A 29 34.41 -19.04 -4.78
N VAL A 30 34.15 -18.84 -3.49
CA VAL A 30 32.90 -18.23 -3.03
C VAL A 30 32.91 -16.79 -3.52
N LEU A 31 32.19 -16.54 -4.62
CA LEU A 31 31.85 -15.21 -5.05
C LEU A 31 30.59 -14.83 -4.28
N SER A 32 30.72 -13.89 -3.34
CA SER A 32 29.62 -13.31 -2.59
C SER A 32 28.70 -12.58 -3.57
N ILE A 33 27.66 -13.26 -4.05
CA ILE A 33 26.58 -12.62 -4.80
C ILE A 33 25.74 -11.88 -3.76
N LEU A 34 25.99 -10.58 -3.61
CA LEU A 34 25.01 -9.64 -3.06
C LEU A 34 23.72 -9.82 -3.86
N PRO A 35 22.54 -9.97 -3.22
CA PRO A 35 21.31 -10.03 -3.96
C PRO A 35 21.12 -8.66 -4.63
N VAL A 36 21.24 -8.65 -5.95
CA VAL A 36 20.77 -7.53 -6.77
C VAL A 36 19.26 -7.49 -6.56
N CYS A 37 18.83 -6.64 -5.63
CA CYS A 37 17.42 -6.32 -5.42
C CYS A 37 16.87 -5.76 -6.72
N ALA A 38 16.15 -6.60 -7.46
CA ALA A 38 15.24 -6.16 -8.49
C ALA A 38 14.15 -5.32 -7.82
N PHE A 39 14.40 -4.01 -7.73
CA PHE A 39 13.40 -3.01 -7.45
C PHE A 39 12.39 -3.04 -8.60
N ILE A 40 11.39 -3.92 -8.50
CA ILE A 40 10.15 -3.73 -9.23
C ILE A 40 9.46 -2.56 -8.53
N ILE A 41 9.86 -1.36 -8.95
CA ILE A 41 9.03 -0.17 -8.84
C ILE A 41 7.75 -0.57 -9.58
N THR A 42 6.70 -0.94 -8.84
CA THR A 42 5.35 -0.74 -9.36
C THR A 42 5.29 0.76 -9.61
N THR A 43 5.49 1.10 -10.88
CA THR A 43 5.36 2.43 -11.37
C THR A 43 4.05 3.00 -10.84
N LEU A 44 4.13 4.03 -10.00
CA LEU A 44 3.19 5.13 -10.08
C LEU A 44 3.36 5.73 -11.49
N LEU A 45 2.89 5.01 -12.50
CA LEU A 45 2.57 5.55 -13.81
C LEU A 45 1.32 6.38 -13.58
N MET A 46 1.51 7.58 -13.06
CA MET A 46 0.52 8.64 -13.26
C MET A 46 0.48 8.86 -14.77
N PRO A 47 -0.63 8.57 -15.46
CA PRO A 47 -0.74 8.86 -16.88
C PRO A 47 -0.55 10.36 -17.08
N VAL A 48 0.42 10.73 -17.92
CA VAL A 48 0.54 12.08 -18.46
C VAL A 48 -0.70 12.30 -19.31
N VAL A 49 -1.69 13.02 -18.78
CA VAL A 49 -2.76 13.56 -19.62
C VAL A 49 -2.18 14.80 -20.30
N GLU A 50 -1.86 14.68 -21.58
CA GLU A 50 -1.54 15.81 -22.43
C GLU A 50 -2.74 16.80 -22.47
N PRO A 51 -2.49 18.12 -22.44
CA PRO A 51 -3.57 19.09 -22.61
C PRO A 51 -4.13 18.97 -24.02
N ALA A 52 -5.41 18.61 -24.13
CA ALA A 52 -6.11 18.58 -25.40
C ALA A 52 -6.00 19.95 -26.08
N THR A 53 -5.35 19.96 -27.24
CA THR A 53 -5.29 21.09 -28.16
C THR A 53 -6.69 21.46 -28.61
N THR A 54 -6.96 22.75 -28.50
CA THR A 54 -8.12 23.43 -29.05
C THR A 54 -8.24 23.18 -30.56
N HIS A 55 -9.32 22.52 -30.98
CA HIS A 55 -9.86 22.70 -32.32
C HIS A 55 -11.26 23.28 -32.23
N ALA A 56 -11.35 24.54 -32.67
CA ALA A 56 -12.58 25.23 -32.97
C ALA A 56 -13.27 24.58 -34.18
N GLY A 57 -14.58 24.35 -34.05
CA GLY A 57 -15.47 23.92 -35.13
C GLY A 57 -16.89 23.84 -34.59
N GLY A 58 -17.68 24.88 -34.87
CA GLY A 58 -18.95 25.17 -34.21
C GLY A 58 -20.12 24.24 -34.52
N GLY A 59 -21.16 24.36 -33.71
CA GLY A 59 -22.43 23.65 -33.90
C GLY A 59 -23.39 23.85 -32.72
N VAL A 60 -24.05 25.00 -32.73
CA VAL A 60 -25.20 25.50 -31.96
C VAL A 60 -26.06 24.46 -31.20
N GLY A 61 -26.38 24.78 -29.94
CA GLY A 61 -27.38 24.07 -29.14
C GLY A 61 -27.51 24.62 -27.72
N ALA A 62 -27.92 25.88 -27.59
CA ALA A 62 -28.28 26.46 -26.31
C ALA A 62 -29.60 25.86 -25.79
N SER A 63 -29.61 25.36 -24.55
CA SER A 63 -30.81 25.37 -23.72
C SER A 63 -30.41 25.74 -22.30
N ALA A 64 -30.89 26.89 -21.88
CA ALA A 64 -30.72 27.45 -20.55
C ALA A 64 -31.70 26.80 -19.56
N GLY A 65 -31.25 26.69 -18.31
CA GLY A 65 -32.12 26.75 -17.13
C GLY A 65 -32.67 25.43 -16.62
N SER A 66 -32.09 24.96 -15.51
CA SER A 66 -32.86 24.79 -14.28
C SER A 66 -31.91 24.71 -13.09
N ASP A 67 -31.70 25.85 -12.43
CA ASP A 67 -31.33 25.87 -11.02
C ASP A 67 -32.46 25.18 -10.24
N ALA A 68 -32.13 24.09 -9.57
CA ALA A 68 -32.98 23.41 -8.60
C ALA A 68 -32.08 22.68 -7.58
N PRO A 69 -32.56 22.53 -6.34
CA PRO A 69 -32.14 23.28 -5.18
C PRO A 69 -30.93 22.66 -4.47
N HIS A 70 -30.18 23.50 -3.75
CA HIS A 70 -29.33 23.05 -2.65
C HIS A 70 -30.16 22.24 -1.65
N ALA A 71 -30.12 20.91 -1.78
CA ALA A 71 -30.50 20.01 -0.72
C ALA A 71 -29.41 20.08 0.36
N ALA A 72 -29.71 20.83 1.43
CA ALA A 72 -28.96 20.80 2.66
C ALA A 72 -28.88 19.36 3.18
N GLY A 73 -27.66 18.85 3.40
CA GLY A 73 -27.38 17.55 4.02
C GLY A 73 -27.02 16.39 3.08
N GLY A 74 -26.37 16.66 1.93
CA GLY A 74 -25.93 15.60 1.01
C GLY A 74 -24.70 14.83 1.48
N ASN A 75 -24.69 13.50 1.29
CA ASN A 75 -23.48 12.69 1.41
C ASN A 75 -22.50 13.08 0.27
N HIS A 76 -21.35 13.65 0.63
CA HIS A 76 -20.31 14.10 -0.30
C HIS A 76 -19.33 12.99 -0.74
N ILE A 77 -19.59 11.74 -0.32
CA ILE A 77 -18.95 10.55 -0.87
C ILE A 77 -19.83 9.99 -2.01
N LYS A 78 -19.28 9.97 -3.22
CA LYS A 78 -19.90 9.40 -4.42
C LYS A 78 -19.41 7.96 -4.61
N GLU A 79 -20.31 7.01 -4.39
CA GLU A 79 -20.04 5.57 -4.55
C GLU A 79 -20.42 5.13 -5.98
N VAL A 80 -19.45 5.12 -6.90
CA VAL A 80 -19.65 4.75 -8.30
C VAL A 80 -19.25 3.29 -8.49
N VAL A 81 -20.15 2.40 -8.06
CA VAL A 81 -19.95 0.95 -8.09
C VAL A 81 -20.98 0.32 -9.02
N SER A 82 -20.53 -0.52 -9.95
CA SER A 82 -21.42 -1.25 -10.87
C SER A 82 -22.18 -2.35 -10.15
N GLU A 83 -23.42 -2.62 -10.58
CA GLU A 83 -24.35 -3.58 -9.94
C GLU A 83 -23.71 -4.94 -9.59
N ARG A 84 -22.89 -5.50 -10.49
CA ARG A 84 -22.18 -6.78 -10.28
C ARG A 84 -21.29 -6.79 -9.03
N PHE A 85 -20.78 -5.64 -8.59
CA PHE A 85 -19.91 -5.51 -7.43
C PHE A 85 -20.62 -4.98 -6.19
N GLN A 86 -21.86 -4.50 -6.30
CA GLN A 86 -22.56 -3.82 -5.21
C GLN A 86 -22.61 -4.62 -3.92
N LYS A 87 -22.98 -5.90 -4.01
CA LYS A 87 -23.07 -6.78 -2.83
C LYS A 87 -21.72 -6.93 -2.11
N LYS A 88 -20.65 -7.09 -2.87
CA LYS A 88 -19.28 -7.25 -2.36
C LYS A 88 -18.80 -5.94 -1.73
N TYR A 89 -18.95 -4.83 -2.44
CA TYR A 89 -18.61 -3.50 -1.94
C TYR A 89 -19.34 -3.15 -0.64
N GLN A 90 -20.66 -3.34 -0.58
CA GLN A 90 -21.44 -3.04 0.61
C GLN A 90 -21.01 -3.90 1.81
N LYS A 91 -20.57 -5.15 1.58
CA LYS A 91 -19.97 -5.98 2.64
C LYS A 91 -18.68 -5.36 3.17
N TRP A 92 -17.77 -4.93 2.30
CA TRP A 92 -16.51 -4.32 2.71
C TRP A 92 -16.69 -2.96 3.39
N LYS A 93 -17.62 -2.14 2.87
CA LYS A 93 -18.01 -0.88 3.50
C LYS A 93 -18.62 -1.12 4.88
N ALA A 94 -19.52 -2.08 5.03
CA ALA A 94 -20.10 -2.43 6.32
C ALA A 94 -19.03 -2.91 7.32
N GLU A 95 -18.05 -3.69 6.86
CA GLU A 95 -16.91 -4.12 7.66
C GLU A 95 -16.05 -2.93 8.12
N TYR A 96 -15.76 -1.99 7.22
CA TYR A 96 -15.00 -0.79 7.55
C TYR A 96 -15.75 0.09 8.57
N LEU A 97 -17.05 0.33 8.33
CA LEU A 97 -17.93 1.11 9.19
C LEU A 97 -18.35 0.38 10.48
N SER A 98 -17.92 -0.85 10.72
CA SER A 98 -18.17 -1.54 11.99
C SER A 98 -17.25 -1.04 13.12
N THR A 99 -16.29 -0.18 12.80
CA THR A 99 -15.34 0.44 13.73
C THR A 99 -15.64 1.92 13.90
N LYS A 100 -15.30 2.49 15.05
CA LYS A 100 -15.44 3.93 15.29
C LYS A 100 -14.47 4.71 14.42
N VAL A 101 -13.23 4.23 14.28
CA VAL A 101 -12.22 4.80 13.39
C VAL A 101 -12.72 4.87 11.94
N GLY A 102 -13.34 3.79 11.43
CA GLY A 102 -13.91 3.79 10.08
C GLY A 102 -15.10 4.74 9.93
N GLN A 103 -15.99 4.80 10.93
CA GLN A 103 -17.11 5.76 10.96
C GLN A 103 -16.61 7.20 10.95
N GLU A 104 -15.66 7.56 11.82
CA GLU A 104 -15.13 8.93 11.93
C GLU A 104 -14.43 9.38 10.63
N GLN A 105 -13.63 8.50 10.02
CA GLN A 105 -12.99 8.78 8.73
C GLN A 105 -14.01 8.96 7.62
N TRP A 106 -15.04 8.11 7.57
CA TRP A 106 -16.11 8.22 6.59
C TRP A 106 -16.91 9.52 6.77
N GLU A 107 -17.37 9.80 7.99
CA GLU A 107 -18.17 10.98 8.33
C GLU A 107 -17.44 12.29 8.05
N LYS A 108 -16.12 12.33 8.28
CA LYS A 108 -15.27 13.49 7.95
C LYS A 108 -15.45 13.95 6.50
N TYR A 109 -15.63 13.02 5.57
CA TYR A 109 -15.78 13.33 4.14
C TYR A 109 -17.22 13.30 3.66
N ALA A 110 -18.08 12.47 4.26
CA ALA A 110 -19.50 12.41 3.93
C ALA A 110 -20.22 13.74 4.16
N HIS A 111 -19.80 14.54 5.15
CA HIS A 111 -20.44 15.82 5.49
C HIS A 111 -19.61 17.05 5.09
N SER A 112 -18.54 16.88 4.29
CA SER A 112 -17.70 17.99 3.88
C SER A 112 -18.26 18.69 2.64
N SER A 113 -18.91 19.83 2.82
CA SER A 113 -19.51 20.60 1.71
C SER A 113 -18.50 21.10 0.67
N ASN A 114 -17.22 21.20 1.05
CA ASN A 114 -16.14 21.73 0.22
C ASN A 114 -15.25 20.65 -0.40
N PHE A 115 -15.59 19.37 -0.24
CA PHE A 115 -14.80 18.25 -0.73
C PHE A 115 -15.70 17.16 -1.32
N THR A 116 -15.29 16.53 -2.40
CA THR A 116 -15.97 15.34 -2.96
C THR A 116 -15.02 14.15 -3.00
N LEU A 117 -15.36 13.09 -2.27
CA LEU A 117 -14.69 11.80 -2.41
C LEU A 117 -15.43 10.95 -3.43
N THR A 118 -14.74 10.38 -4.40
CA THR A 118 -15.31 9.34 -5.26
C THR A 118 -14.72 7.99 -4.89
N ILE A 119 -15.55 6.96 -4.71
CA ILE A 119 -15.10 5.59 -4.51
C ILE A 119 -15.60 4.75 -5.68
N ILE A 120 -14.68 4.13 -6.41
CA ILE A 120 -14.97 3.25 -7.55
C ILE A 120 -14.47 1.84 -7.31
N MET A 121 -15.03 0.87 -8.03
CA MET A 121 -14.48 -0.47 -8.16
C MET A 121 -13.94 -0.71 -9.56
N SER A 122 -12.76 -1.34 -9.65
CA SER A 122 -12.07 -1.60 -10.92
C SER A 122 -11.52 -3.03 -10.96
N GLU A 123 -11.81 -3.74 -12.05
CA GLU A 123 -11.18 -5.04 -12.35
C GLU A 123 -9.69 -4.89 -12.66
N GLU A 124 -9.29 -3.77 -13.28
CA GLU A 124 -7.89 -3.50 -13.62
C GLU A 124 -7.01 -3.35 -12.36
N ALA A 125 -7.60 -2.84 -11.27
CA ALA A 125 -6.92 -2.74 -9.99
C ALA A 125 -6.79 -4.11 -9.27
N GLY A 126 -7.58 -5.12 -9.66
CA GLY A 126 -7.48 -6.51 -9.20
C GLY A 126 -7.46 -6.65 -7.68
N ARG A 127 -6.31 -7.04 -7.13
CA ARG A 127 -6.09 -7.24 -5.68
C ARG A 127 -5.69 -5.97 -4.91
N GLY A 128 -5.45 -4.89 -5.63
CA GLY A 128 -4.96 -3.63 -5.08
C GLY A 128 -6.07 -2.69 -4.64
N ALA A 129 -5.63 -1.57 -4.09
CA ALA A 129 -6.40 -0.35 -3.92
C ALA A 129 -5.45 0.83 -4.20
N GLY A 130 -6.00 2.01 -4.46
CA GLY A 130 -5.20 3.20 -4.64
C GLY A 130 -6.02 4.48 -4.57
N THR A 131 -5.37 5.57 -4.21
CA THR A 131 -5.98 6.90 -4.12
C THR A 131 -5.28 7.88 -5.04
N ASP A 132 -6.04 8.48 -5.95
CA ASP A 132 -5.52 9.39 -6.96
C ASP A 132 -6.52 10.51 -7.31
N GLN A 133 -6.32 11.15 -8.47
CA GLN A 133 -7.19 12.19 -9.03
C GLN A 133 -7.48 13.34 -8.06
N TYR A 134 -6.49 13.65 -7.22
CA TYR A 134 -6.53 14.79 -6.33
C TYR A 134 -6.76 16.09 -7.12
N ARG A 135 -7.72 16.90 -6.66
CA ARG A 135 -7.97 18.24 -7.21
C ARG A 135 -7.91 19.27 -6.11
N TRP A 136 -7.32 20.41 -6.43
CA TRP A 136 -7.24 21.55 -5.53
C TRP A 136 -7.95 22.76 -6.14
N ASN A 137 -8.51 23.63 -5.30
CA ASN A 137 -9.00 24.93 -5.73
C ASN A 137 -7.85 25.96 -5.82
N ASP A 138 -8.16 27.17 -6.28
CA ASP A 138 -7.18 28.25 -6.45
C ASP A 138 -6.49 28.68 -5.15
N SER A 139 -7.10 28.42 -4.00
CA SER A 139 -6.50 28.68 -2.69
C SER A 139 -5.56 27.56 -2.22
N GLY A 140 -5.43 26.48 -3.00
CA GLY A 140 -4.62 25.31 -2.66
C GLY A 140 -5.32 24.32 -1.72
N GLN A 141 -6.62 24.44 -1.48
CA GLN A 141 -7.37 23.48 -0.68
C GLN A 141 -7.73 22.25 -1.51
N LEU A 142 -7.60 21.05 -0.95
CA LEU A 142 -8.04 19.82 -1.59
C LEU A 142 -9.59 19.80 -1.68
N ILE A 143 -10.13 19.66 -2.88
CA ILE A 143 -11.58 19.67 -3.16
C ILE A 143 -12.11 18.36 -3.74
N ALA A 144 -11.25 17.47 -4.24
CA ALA A 144 -11.66 16.14 -4.65
C ALA A 144 -10.51 15.13 -4.60
N ALA A 145 -10.87 13.85 -4.43
CA ALA A 145 -9.99 12.70 -4.62
C ALA A 145 -10.81 11.48 -5.05
N THR A 146 -10.15 10.48 -5.63
CA THR A 146 -10.76 9.21 -6.01
C THR A 146 -10.04 8.06 -5.30
N ILE A 147 -10.81 7.21 -4.61
CA ILE A 147 -10.35 5.90 -4.13
C ILE A 147 -10.81 4.85 -5.14
N THR A 148 -9.87 4.06 -5.64
CA THR A 148 -10.13 2.90 -6.49
C THR A 148 -9.90 1.63 -5.69
N LEU A 149 -10.94 0.82 -5.56
CA LEU A 149 -10.83 -0.53 -4.98
C LEU A 149 -10.78 -1.56 -6.10
N GLY A 150 -9.82 -2.47 -6.02
CA GLY A 150 -9.81 -3.67 -6.86
C GLY A 150 -11.01 -4.57 -6.58
N ASP A 151 -11.50 -5.25 -7.62
CA ASP A 151 -12.61 -6.21 -7.49
C ASP A 151 -12.24 -7.47 -6.68
N GLN A 152 -10.95 -7.70 -6.47
CA GLN A 152 -10.35 -8.74 -5.63
C GLN A 152 -9.60 -8.14 -4.43
N ALA A 153 -9.95 -6.93 -3.98
CA ALA A 153 -9.29 -6.30 -2.82
C ALA A 153 -9.40 -7.14 -1.54
N ASP A 154 -10.34 -8.08 -1.46
CA ASP A 154 -10.46 -9.09 -0.41
C ASP A 154 -9.41 -10.22 -0.48
N GLU A 155 -8.49 -10.16 -1.43
CA GLU A 155 -7.41 -11.11 -1.63
C GLU A 155 -6.06 -10.41 -1.80
N GLY A 156 -4.97 -11.17 -1.60
CA GLY A 156 -3.61 -10.72 -1.89
C GLY A 156 -3.08 -9.64 -0.94
N PHE A 157 -1.75 -9.59 -0.85
CA PHE A 157 -1.04 -8.74 0.09
C PHE A 157 0.06 -7.96 -0.64
N PRO A 158 0.31 -6.71 -0.26
CA PRO A 158 1.39 -5.93 -0.85
C PRO A 158 2.77 -6.47 -0.40
N SER A 159 3.82 -6.02 -1.10
CA SER A 159 5.20 -6.26 -0.67
C SER A 159 5.47 -5.63 0.70
N PRO A 160 6.21 -6.29 1.61
CA PRO A 160 6.43 -5.78 2.97
C PRO A 160 7.30 -4.52 3.04
N PHE A 161 7.93 -4.10 1.94
CA PHE A 161 8.90 -3.00 1.96
C PHE A 161 8.29 -1.64 2.38
N ASN A 162 7.07 -1.33 1.93
CA ASN A 162 6.38 -0.06 2.25
C ASN A 162 5.07 -0.26 3.04
N TYR A 163 4.69 -1.51 3.30
CA TYR A 163 3.36 -1.86 3.82
C TYR A 163 3.45 -2.75 5.07
N PRO A 164 4.13 -2.30 6.14
CA PRO A 164 4.41 -3.15 7.30
C PRO A 164 3.16 -3.66 8.04
N VAL A 165 2.00 -3.00 7.90
CA VAL A 165 0.73 -3.42 8.48
C VAL A 165 -0.01 -4.35 7.52
N THR A 166 -0.31 -3.87 6.31
CA THR A 166 -1.15 -4.60 5.35
C THR A 166 -0.46 -5.87 4.83
N SER A 167 0.87 -5.88 4.67
CA SER A 167 1.60 -7.10 4.31
C SER A 167 1.59 -8.15 5.42
N SER A 168 1.54 -7.72 6.68
CA SER A 168 1.56 -8.61 7.86
C SER A 168 0.25 -9.40 8.04
N LEU A 169 -0.80 -9.03 7.30
CA LEU A 169 -2.04 -9.79 7.22
C LEU A 169 -1.91 -11.07 6.38
N ALA A 170 -0.81 -11.21 5.63
CA ALA A 170 -0.50 -12.44 4.91
C ALA A 170 -0.42 -13.60 5.91
N HIS A 171 -1.18 -14.65 5.61
CA HIS A 171 -1.24 -15.85 6.44
C HIS A 171 0.15 -16.40 6.74
N THR A 172 0.46 -16.53 8.03
CA THR A 172 1.62 -17.28 8.49
C THR A 172 1.11 -18.41 9.39
N GLU A 173 1.26 -19.64 8.93
CA GLU A 173 0.99 -20.83 9.75
C GLU A 173 1.67 -20.67 11.13
N PRO A 174 1.00 -20.99 12.25
CA PRO A 174 -0.25 -21.76 12.38
C PRO A 174 -1.52 -20.92 12.65
N PHE A 175 -1.55 -19.63 12.31
CA PHE A 175 -2.63 -18.74 12.74
C PHE A 175 -3.77 -18.67 11.73
N PRO A 176 -5.04 -18.52 12.15
CA PRO A 176 -6.15 -18.47 11.21
C PRO A 176 -6.03 -17.26 10.27
N PRO A 177 -6.40 -17.42 9.00
CA PRO A 177 -6.32 -16.35 8.02
C PRO A 177 -7.29 -15.23 8.39
N ILE A 178 -6.89 -13.99 8.17
CA ILE A 178 -7.81 -12.87 8.28
C ILE A 178 -8.92 -13.03 7.23
N SER A 179 -10.16 -12.69 7.59
CA SER A 179 -11.25 -12.76 6.61
C SER A 179 -11.00 -11.76 5.47
N GLY A 180 -11.36 -12.13 4.24
CA GLY A 180 -11.18 -11.24 3.09
C GLY A 180 -11.94 -9.90 3.23
N SER A 181 -13.05 -9.87 3.98
CA SER A 181 -13.76 -8.62 4.25
C SER A 181 -12.95 -7.68 5.15
N ILE A 182 -12.29 -8.21 6.18
CA ILE A 182 -11.38 -7.39 7.01
C ILE A 182 -10.17 -6.94 6.18
N LEU A 183 -9.62 -7.76 5.29
CA LEU A 183 -8.53 -7.36 4.40
C LEU A 183 -8.95 -6.20 3.47
N ALA A 184 -10.10 -6.31 2.81
CA ALA A 184 -10.61 -5.26 1.94
C ALA A 184 -10.91 -3.97 2.72
N ALA A 185 -11.50 -4.08 3.91
CA ALA A 185 -11.75 -2.93 4.80
C ALA A 185 -10.45 -2.29 5.30
N THR A 186 -9.40 -3.09 5.55
CA THR A 186 -8.07 -2.59 5.91
C THR A 186 -7.44 -1.80 4.77
N LYS A 187 -7.53 -2.30 3.53
CA LYS A 187 -7.09 -1.57 2.33
C LYS A 187 -7.89 -0.29 2.13
N LEU A 188 -9.21 -0.32 2.35
CA LEU A 188 -10.02 0.91 2.31
C LEU A 188 -9.56 1.92 3.38
N ALA A 189 -9.28 1.48 4.61
CA ALA A 189 -8.75 2.34 5.66
C ALA A 189 -7.38 2.95 5.29
N HIS A 190 -6.51 2.17 4.65
CA HIS A 190 -5.24 2.65 4.07
C HIS A 190 -5.50 3.77 3.06
N GLU A 191 -6.42 3.57 2.10
CA GLU A 191 -6.75 4.59 1.10
C GLU A 191 -7.35 5.88 1.70
N PHE A 192 -8.22 5.76 2.70
CA PHE A 192 -8.67 6.93 3.46
C PHE A 192 -7.49 7.66 4.14
N GLY A 193 -6.47 6.92 4.59
CA GLY A 193 -5.23 7.49 5.11
C GLY A 193 -4.54 8.42 4.11
N HIS A 194 -4.45 8.04 2.83
CA HIS A 194 -3.94 8.91 1.76
C HIS A 194 -4.79 10.19 1.60
N VAL A 195 -6.12 10.06 1.55
CA VAL A 195 -7.02 11.23 1.45
C VAL A 195 -6.81 12.18 2.64
N ILE A 196 -6.66 11.65 3.85
CA ILE A 196 -6.43 12.43 5.07
C ILE A 196 -5.06 13.09 5.06
N GLN A 197 -4.02 12.39 4.58
CA GLN A 197 -2.70 12.96 4.43
C GLN A 197 -2.74 14.19 3.52
N VAL A 198 -3.31 14.05 2.33
CA VAL A 198 -3.34 15.14 1.34
C VAL A 198 -4.21 16.30 1.82
N GLY A 199 -5.30 16.00 2.53
CA GLY A 199 -6.17 17.02 3.11
C GLY A 199 -5.55 17.80 4.29
N THR A 200 -4.43 17.33 4.86
CA THR A 200 -3.75 17.96 6.01
C THR A 200 -2.33 18.42 5.71
N ALA A 201 -1.72 17.94 4.63
CA ALA A 201 -0.38 18.33 4.19
C ALA A 201 -0.31 19.78 3.68
N ASP A 202 0.92 20.30 3.59
CA ASP A 202 1.19 21.52 2.81
C ASP A 202 0.91 21.21 1.32
N ALA A 203 -0.23 21.71 0.84
CA ALA A 203 -0.69 21.47 -0.52
C ALA A 203 0.32 21.94 -1.58
N ARG A 204 1.07 23.03 -1.33
CA ARG A 204 2.08 23.51 -2.29
C ARG A 204 3.23 22.53 -2.38
N LEU A 205 3.70 22.02 -1.23
CA LEU A 205 4.75 21.02 -1.21
C LEU A 205 4.28 19.71 -1.86
N PHE A 206 3.08 19.23 -1.54
CA PHE A 206 2.55 18.00 -2.12
C PHE A 206 2.42 18.09 -3.66
N GLN A 207 1.89 19.20 -4.16
CA GLN A 207 1.79 19.46 -5.61
C GLN A 207 3.17 19.59 -6.26
N LEU A 208 4.12 20.26 -5.60
CA LEU A 208 5.51 20.37 -6.06
C LEU A 208 6.15 18.98 -6.19
N GLN A 209 6.01 18.14 -5.17
CA GLN A 209 6.51 16.76 -5.19
C GLN A 209 5.91 15.97 -6.36
N ASN A 210 4.58 16.03 -6.56
CA ASN A 210 3.93 15.33 -7.67
C ASN A 210 4.42 15.80 -9.05
N LYS A 211 4.81 17.08 -9.18
CA LYS A 211 5.40 17.62 -10.41
C LYS A 211 6.85 17.18 -10.60
N LEU A 212 7.65 17.15 -9.53
CA LEU A 212 9.10 16.94 -9.62
C LEU A 212 9.52 15.45 -9.57
N ILE A 213 8.75 14.58 -8.91
CA ILE A 213 9.05 13.13 -8.82
C ILE A 213 9.21 12.48 -10.22
N PRO A 214 8.30 12.70 -11.19
CA PRO A 214 8.48 12.12 -12.53
C PRO A 214 9.76 12.60 -13.23
N ILE A 215 10.11 13.87 -13.06
CA ILE A 215 11.33 14.47 -13.63
C ILE A 215 12.57 13.86 -13.00
N TYR A 216 12.59 13.73 -11.67
CA TYR A 216 13.67 13.07 -10.93
C TYR A 216 13.88 11.65 -11.44
N ASN A 217 12.79 10.85 -11.51
CA ASN A 217 12.86 9.45 -11.92
C ASN A 217 13.35 9.30 -13.37
N HIS A 218 12.91 10.19 -14.27
CA HIS A 218 13.41 10.20 -15.64
C HIS A 218 14.92 10.42 -15.69
N ILE A 219 15.43 11.44 -15.00
CA ILE A 219 16.88 11.73 -14.95
C ILE A 219 17.65 10.55 -14.33
N LEU A 220 17.18 9.99 -13.23
CA LEU A 220 17.81 8.84 -12.56
C LEU A 220 17.91 7.63 -13.49
N LEU A 221 16.87 7.34 -14.27
CA LEU A 221 16.91 6.23 -15.22
C LEU A 221 17.87 6.52 -16.38
N SER A 222 17.83 7.73 -16.93
CA SER A 222 18.67 8.14 -18.06
C SER A 222 20.15 8.28 -17.71
N ASN A 223 20.49 8.58 -16.46
CA ASN A 223 21.88 8.78 -16.02
C ASN A 223 22.55 7.50 -15.49
N GLY A 224 21.95 6.32 -15.70
CA GLY A 224 22.48 5.05 -15.22
C GLY A 224 22.28 4.81 -13.73
N ARG A 225 21.28 5.44 -13.12
CA ARG A 225 20.97 5.40 -11.67
C ARG A 225 22.05 6.03 -10.80
N ASN A 226 22.77 7.02 -11.31
CA ASN A 226 23.72 7.79 -10.52
C ASN A 226 22.98 8.77 -9.60
N THR A 227 22.83 8.39 -8.33
CA THR A 227 22.16 9.20 -7.30
C THR A 227 22.95 10.45 -6.89
N SER A 228 24.24 10.54 -7.25
CA SER A 228 25.11 11.70 -6.98
C SER A 228 25.03 12.78 -8.07
N ASP A 229 24.16 12.63 -9.07
CA ASP A 229 23.93 13.65 -10.09
C ASP A 229 23.47 14.98 -9.45
N PRO A 230 24.16 16.10 -9.68
CA PRO A 230 23.82 17.39 -9.08
C PRO A 230 22.36 17.82 -9.31
N LYS A 231 21.76 17.45 -10.46
CA LYS A 231 20.35 17.75 -10.75
C LYS A 231 19.41 16.97 -9.85
N LEU A 232 19.71 15.70 -9.58
CA LEU A 232 18.92 14.88 -8.67
C LEU A 232 19.01 15.39 -7.24
N LEU A 233 20.20 15.78 -6.78
CA LEU A 233 20.40 16.36 -5.45
C LEU A 233 19.60 17.65 -5.28
N GLU A 234 19.59 18.53 -6.29
CA GLU A 234 18.81 19.77 -6.26
C GLU A 234 17.29 19.51 -6.27
N LEU A 235 16.82 18.57 -7.10
CA LEU A 235 15.41 18.17 -7.09
C LEU A 235 14.99 17.58 -5.74
N ALA A 236 15.81 16.70 -5.15
CA ALA A 236 15.53 16.13 -3.84
C ALA A 236 15.48 17.21 -2.76
N LYS A 237 16.37 18.21 -2.80
CA LYS A 237 16.35 19.36 -1.89
C LYS A 237 15.05 20.17 -2.02
N GLN A 238 14.57 20.44 -3.23
CA GLN A 238 13.31 21.15 -3.45
C GLN A 238 12.10 20.37 -2.95
N MET A 239 12.08 19.06 -3.17
CA MET A 239 11.01 18.16 -2.72
C MET A 239 11.07 17.83 -1.22
N LYS A 240 12.16 18.21 -0.54
CA LYS A 240 12.51 17.83 0.84
C LYS A 240 12.64 16.32 1.05
N GLY A 241 13.17 15.63 0.05
CA GLY A 241 13.36 14.19 0.05
C GLY A 241 13.50 13.63 -1.36
N THR A 242 14.05 12.43 -1.48
CA THR A 242 14.02 11.66 -2.73
C THR A 242 12.62 11.09 -2.98
N PRO A 243 12.29 10.72 -4.22
CA PRO A 243 11.00 10.07 -4.50
C PRO A 243 10.74 8.79 -3.69
N VAL A 244 11.79 8.03 -3.37
CA VAL A 244 11.67 6.81 -2.55
C VAL A 244 11.25 7.17 -1.13
N GLU A 245 11.93 8.14 -0.53
CA GLU A 245 11.63 8.60 0.84
C GLU A 245 10.22 9.19 0.94
N ILE A 246 9.85 10.04 -0.02
CA ILE A 246 8.52 10.67 -0.06
C ILE A 246 7.43 9.61 -0.25
N GLY A 247 7.62 8.66 -1.15
CA GLY A 247 6.67 7.56 -1.34
C GLY A 247 6.52 6.73 -0.08
N GLN A 248 7.63 6.38 0.56
CA GLN A 248 7.64 5.66 1.83
C GLN A 248 6.87 6.39 2.94
N ASP A 249 7.09 7.68 3.10
CA ASP A 249 6.41 8.47 4.14
C ASP A 249 4.90 8.57 3.89
N ARG A 250 4.48 8.60 2.62
CA ARG A 250 3.06 8.53 2.23
C ARG A 250 2.43 7.18 2.60
N GLU A 251 3.09 6.07 2.27
CA GLU A 251 2.58 4.74 2.61
C GLU A 251 2.54 4.49 4.13
N LEU A 252 3.57 4.88 4.88
CA LEU A 252 3.57 4.72 6.34
C LEU A 252 2.44 5.50 7.01
N TRP A 253 2.16 6.70 6.51
CA TRP A 253 1.03 7.48 6.98
C TRP A 253 -0.27 6.72 6.76
N ALA A 254 -0.51 6.21 5.55
CA ALA A 254 -1.69 5.42 5.23
C ALA A 254 -1.80 4.14 6.06
N GLU A 255 -0.69 3.43 6.28
CA GLU A 255 -0.62 2.21 7.11
C GLU A 255 -0.97 2.49 8.58
N SER A 256 -0.75 3.70 9.09
CA SER A 256 -1.19 4.06 10.45
C SER A 256 -2.72 4.07 10.60
N TYR A 257 -3.45 4.41 9.54
CA TYR A 257 -4.92 4.37 9.50
C TYR A 257 -5.44 2.94 9.33
N ALA A 258 -4.76 2.13 8.52
CA ALA A 258 -5.00 0.69 8.43
C ALA A 258 -4.84 -0.01 9.79
N LEU A 259 -3.77 0.32 10.52
CA LEU A 259 -3.53 -0.20 11.87
C LEU A 259 -4.61 0.23 12.85
N SER A 260 -5.02 1.50 12.81
CA SER A 260 -6.07 2.04 13.70
C SER A 260 -7.39 1.30 13.50
N PHE A 261 -7.78 1.04 12.24
CA PHE A 261 -8.94 0.20 11.92
C PHE A 261 -8.79 -1.22 12.50
N LEU A 262 -7.65 -1.87 12.23
CA LEU A 262 -7.41 -3.24 12.69
C LEU A 262 -7.47 -3.38 14.22
N ARG A 263 -6.95 -2.41 14.97
CA ARG A 263 -6.96 -2.43 16.45
C ARG A 263 -8.36 -2.41 17.03
N GLU A 264 -9.28 -1.67 16.41
CA GLU A 264 -10.69 -1.67 16.83
C GLU A 264 -11.42 -2.91 16.34
N ARG A 265 -11.11 -3.39 15.14
CA ARG A 265 -11.83 -4.50 14.52
C ARG A 265 -11.42 -5.87 15.06
N CYS A 266 -10.15 -6.04 15.36
CA CYS A 266 -9.54 -7.29 15.77
C CYS A 266 -8.99 -7.12 17.19
N PRO A 267 -9.61 -7.74 18.21
CA PRO A 267 -9.07 -7.71 19.56
C PRO A 267 -7.60 -8.14 19.58
N GLU A 268 -6.72 -7.39 20.25
CA GLU A 268 -5.27 -7.71 20.31
C GLU A 268 -4.95 -8.98 21.14
N ASP A 269 -5.96 -9.63 21.69
CA ASP A 269 -5.90 -10.89 22.41
C ASP A 269 -6.51 -12.05 21.60
N GLY A 270 -6.39 -13.27 22.14
CA GLY A 270 -6.94 -14.47 21.51
C GLY A 270 -6.40 -14.73 20.10
N GLU A 271 -7.32 -14.78 19.13
CA GLU A 271 -7.08 -15.23 17.76
C GLU A 271 -6.16 -14.30 16.95
N TYR A 272 -6.19 -12.98 17.19
CA TYR A 272 -5.46 -12.00 16.37
C TYR A 272 -4.12 -11.55 16.97
N LYS A 273 -3.76 -12.05 18.17
CA LYS A 273 -2.51 -11.69 18.85
C LYS A 273 -1.25 -11.88 17.99
N SER A 274 -1.24 -12.93 17.17
CA SER A 274 -0.12 -13.22 16.26
C SER A 274 0.01 -12.21 15.14
N ILE A 275 -1.11 -11.73 14.59
CA ILE A 275 -1.13 -10.68 13.57
C ILE A 275 -0.51 -9.40 14.13
N PHE A 276 -0.89 -8.98 15.34
CA PHE A 276 -0.29 -7.80 15.97
C PHE A 276 1.19 -7.99 16.32
N LYS A 277 1.61 -9.23 16.65
CA LYS A 277 3.04 -9.54 16.80
C LYS A 277 3.79 -9.41 15.46
N ALA A 278 3.20 -9.87 14.36
CA ALA A 278 3.77 -9.76 13.02
C ALA A 278 3.87 -8.30 12.58
N ILE A 279 2.79 -7.52 12.74
CA ILE A 279 2.76 -6.08 12.47
C ILE A 279 3.86 -5.37 13.28
N LYS A 280 3.92 -5.63 14.60
CA LYS A 280 4.95 -5.03 15.45
C LYS A 280 6.36 -5.35 14.95
N SER A 281 6.64 -6.61 14.62
CA SER A 281 7.93 -7.02 14.08
C SER A 281 8.26 -6.35 12.75
N ALA A 282 7.27 -6.19 11.86
CA ALA A 282 7.47 -5.53 10.57
C ALA A 282 7.74 -4.03 10.74
N VAL A 283 6.98 -3.36 11.61
CA VAL A 283 7.19 -1.93 11.95
C VAL A 283 8.56 -1.72 12.62
N GLU A 284 8.97 -2.59 13.54
CA GLU A 284 10.28 -2.49 14.19
C GLU A 284 11.44 -2.70 13.20
N SER A 285 11.32 -3.68 12.30
CA SER A 285 12.30 -3.90 11.23
C SER A 285 12.40 -2.69 10.30
N TYR A 286 11.26 -2.16 9.85
CA TYR A 286 11.18 -0.96 9.04
C TYR A 286 11.85 0.23 9.75
N ALA A 287 11.46 0.49 11.00
CA ALA A 287 12.02 1.58 11.79
C ALA A 287 13.55 1.46 11.92
N LYS A 288 14.07 0.24 12.15
CA LYS A 288 15.51 -0.02 12.25
C LYS A 288 16.27 0.32 10.97
N GLU A 289 15.71 -0.03 9.81
CA GLU A 289 16.31 0.24 8.50
C GLU A 289 16.26 1.73 8.12
N HIS A 290 15.40 2.50 8.78
CA HIS A 290 15.14 3.91 8.46
C HIS A 290 15.42 4.89 9.61
N MET A 291 16.04 4.45 10.72
CA MET A 291 16.28 5.29 11.91
C MET A 291 17.06 6.57 11.60
N ASP A 292 18.01 6.52 10.67
CA ASP A 292 18.83 7.69 10.31
C ASP A 292 18.03 8.77 9.57
N ARG A 293 16.83 8.45 9.06
CA ARG A 293 15.90 9.42 8.45
C ARG A 293 15.11 10.23 9.49
N PHE A 294 15.04 9.76 10.73
CA PHE A 294 14.28 10.39 11.83
C PHE A 294 15.17 11.03 12.91
N ARG A 295 16.48 11.17 12.63
CA ARG A 295 17.46 11.81 13.52
C ARG A 295 17.78 13.24 13.11
#